data_AF-A0A1H8DY56-F1
#
_entry.id   AF-A0A1H8DY56-F1
#
_cell.length_a   1.000
_cell.length_b   1.000
_cell.length_c   1.000
_cell.angle_alpha   90.00
_cell.angle_beta   90.00
_cell.angle_gamma   90.00
#
_symmetry.space_group_name_H-M   'P 1'
#
loop_
_entity.id
_entity.type
_entity.pdbx_description
1 polymer ?
#
loop_
_entity_poly.entity_id
_entity_poly.type
_entity_poly.pdbx_seq_one_letter_code
_entity_poly.pdbx_strand_id
1 'polypeptide(L)'
;MAPIIMAVLMAVIGGPGMAWVFTNATNRRGYEKRKQKFLAGEGPDPDKSPIGPHKSFGQNAVIFGLMFAVLGAVLGMMAPA
;
A
#
# COMPACT_ATOMS: atom_id res chain seq x y z
N MET A 1 -11.37 22.21 -7.36
CA MET A 1 -10.74 21.32 -8.35
C MET A 1 -9.36 20.83 -7.90
N ALA A 2 -8.50 21.67 -7.32
CA ALA A 2 -7.17 21.28 -6.85
C ALA A 2 -7.13 20.02 -5.93
N PRO A 3 -8.03 19.84 -4.93
CA PRO A 3 -8.05 18.62 -4.11
C PRO A 3 -8.30 17.34 -4.91
N ILE A 4 -9.23 17.39 -5.87
CA ILE A 4 -9.60 16.23 -6.69
C ILE A 4 -8.45 15.87 -7.63
N ILE A 5 -7.83 16.87 -8.26
CA ILE A 5 -6.69 16.65 -9.15
C ILE A 5 -5.52 16.02 -8.38
N MET A 6 -5.18 16.58 -7.21
CA MET A 6 -4.10 16.06 -6.37
C MET A 6 -4.41 14.65 -5.86
N ALA A 7 -5.66 14.36 -5.47
CA ALA A 7 -6.10 13.03 -5.09
C ALA A 7 -5.88 12.01 -6.21
N VAL A 8 -6.33 12.33 -7.43
CA VAL A 8 -6.19 11.43 -8.58
C VAL A 8 -4.72 11.21 -8.93
N LEU A 9 -3.91 12.28 -8.97
CA LEU A 9 -2.47 12.17 -9.27
C LEU A 9 -1.75 11.28 -8.25
N MET A 10 -1.94 11.55 -6.96
CA MET A 10 -1.34 10.76 -5.89
C MET A 10 -1.82 9.32 -5.91
N ALA A 11 -3.10 9.06 -6.18
CA ALA A 11 -3.64 7.71 -6.27
C ALA A 11 -3.02 6.90 -7.42
N VAL A 12 -2.97 7.50 -8.61
CA VAL A 12 -2.50 6.84 -9.84
C VAL A 12 -1.00 6.59 -9.80
N ILE A 13 -0.22 7.42 -9.12
CA ILE A 13 1.23 7.24 -8.98
C ILE A 13 1.55 6.39 -7.75
N GLY A 14 1.02 6.77 -6.59
CA GLY A 14 1.33 6.16 -5.29
C GLY A 14 0.82 4.72 -5.16
N GLY A 15 -0.36 4.42 -5.72
CA GLY A 15 -0.92 3.06 -5.71
C GLY A 15 0.00 2.04 -6.40
N PRO A 16 0.25 2.16 -7.71
CA PRO A 16 1.18 1.30 -8.44
C PRO A 16 2.61 1.35 -7.90
N GLY A 17 3.10 2.52 -7.48
CA GLY A 17 4.43 2.68 -6.91
C GLY A 17 4.63 1.81 -5.66
N MET A 18 3.68 1.86 -4.71
CA MET A 18 3.74 1.01 -3.52
C MET A 18 3.47 -0.46 -3.82
N ALA A 19 2.56 -0.77 -4.75
CA ALA A 19 2.34 -2.15 -5.19
C ALA A 19 3.63 -2.77 -5.77
N TRP A 20 4.41 -1.98 -6.51
CA TRP A 20 5.69 -2.42 -7.06
C TRP A 20 6.71 -2.73 -5.97
N VAL A 21 6.78 -1.95 -4.89
CA VAL A 21 7.65 -2.24 -3.74
C VAL A 21 7.44 -3.65 -3.21
N PHE A 22 6.19 -4.12 -3.13
CA PHE A 22 5.88 -5.47 -2.64
C PHE A 22 6.25 -6.61 -3.60
N THR A 23 6.65 -6.31 -4.84
CA THR A 23 7.16 -7.31 -5.78
C THR A 23 8.62 -7.71 -5.49
N ASN A 24 9.35 -6.89 -4.74
CA ASN A 24 10.76 -7.11 -4.42
C ASN A 24 10.99 -8.33 -3.53
N ALA A 25 12.12 -9.02 -3.76
CA ALA A 25 12.49 -10.23 -3.02
C ALA A 25 12.64 -9.99 -1.51
N THR A 26 13.06 -8.80 -1.09
CA THR A 26 13.20 -8.43 0.33
C THR A 26 11.85 -8.47 1.06
N ASN A 27 10.79 -7.95 0.43
CA ASN A 27 9.45 -7.94 1.03
C ASN A 27 8.88 -9.35 1.14
N ARG A 28 9.09 -10.18 0.10
CA ARG A 28 8.72 -11.61 0.13
C ARG A 28 9.44 -12.35 1.25
N ARG A 29 10.77 -12.21 1.36
CA ARG A 29 11.57 -12.83 2.45
C ARG A 29 11.09 -12.37 3.84
N GLY A 30 10.76 -11.09 3.98
CA GLY A 30 10.20 -10.56 5.23
C GLY A 30 8.85 -11.19 5.59
N TYR A 31 7.97 -11.37 4.60
CA TYR A 31 6.70 -12.07 4.79
C TYR A 31 6.90 -13.53 5.17
N GLU A 32 7.77 -14.27 4.48
CA GLU A 32 8.06 -15.68 4.81
C GLU A 32 8.58 -15.84 6.24
N LYS A 33 9.47 -14.94 6.69
CA LYS A 33 9.94 -14.93 8.09
C LYS A 33 8.80 -14.70 9.08
N ARG A 34 7.88 -13.78 8.79
CA ARG A 34 6.70 -13.56 9.66
C ARG A 34 5.77 -14.76 9.65
N LYS A 35 5.61 -15.42 8.50
CA LYS A 35 4.79 -16.62 8.36
C LYS A 35 5.37 -17.79 9.16
N GLN A 36 6.68 -17.99 9.11
CA GLN A 36 7.36 -19.00 9.92
C GLN A 36 7.18 -18.74 11.42
N LYS A 37 7.30 -17.48 11.87
CA LYS A 37 7.02 -17.12 13.27
C LYS A 37 5.59 -17.43 13.66
N PHE A 38 4.61 -17.05 12.84
CA PHE A 38 3.20 -17.36 13.09
C PHE A 38 2.95 -18.87 13.19
N LEU A 39 3.54 -19.67 12.28
CA LEU A 39 3.46 -21.13 12.32
C LEU A 39 4.13 -21.75 13.56
N ALA A 40 5.14 -21.08 14.13
CA ALA A 40 5.76 -21.46 15.39
C ALA A 40 4.94 -21.01 16.63
N GLY A 41 3.77 -20.39 16.44
CA GLY A 41 2.93 -19.87 17.52
C GLY A 41 3.31 -18.46 17.98
N GLU A 42 4.20 -17.77 17.26
CA GLU A 42 4.68 -16.44 17.61
C GLU A 42 4.09 -15.35 16.70
N GLY A 43 3.44 -14.36 17.32
CA GLY A 43 2.97 -13.15 16.64
C GLY A 43 1.70 -13.33 15.81
N PRO A 44 1.25 -12.26 15.12
CA PRO A 44 0.01 -12.26 14.36
C PRO A 44 0.15 -12.93 12.99
N ASP A 45 -0.96 -13.44 12.47
CA ASP A 45 -1.07 -14.01 11.13
C ASP A 45 -0.78 -12.95 10.04
N PRO A 46 0.31 -13.07 9.28
CA PRO A 46 0.65 -12.11 8.23
C PRO A 46 -0.33 -12.14 7.04
N ASP A 47 -1.08 -13.23 6.83
CA ASP A 47 -2.04 -13.36 5.73
C ASP A 47 -3.29 -12.49 5.93
N LYS A 48 -3.60 -12.17 7.20
CA LYS A 48 -4.68 -11.23 7.56
C LYS A 48 -4.34 -9.76 7.27
N SER A 49 -3.09 -9.45 6.97
CA SER A 49 -2.72 -8.09 6.59
C SER A 49 -3.43 -7.67 5.29
N PRO A 50 -4.02 -6.45 5.23
CA PRO A 50 -4.72 -5.96 4.04
C PRO A 50 -3.75 -5.70 2.88
N ILE A 51 -2.48 -5.37 3.21
CA ILE A 51 -1.40 -5.09 2.26
C ILE A 51 -0.26 -6.10 2.45
N GLY A 52 0.46 -6.40 1.38
CA GLY A 52 1.67 -7.21 1.47
C GLY A 52 2.00 -8.00 0.21
N PRO A 53 3.15 -8.70 0.21
CA PRO A 53 3.61 -9.46 -0.96
C PRO A 53 2.77 -10.72 -1.25
N HIS A 54 1.91 -11.13 -0.31
CA HIS A 54 0.94 -12.21 -0.46
C HIS A 54 -0.32 -11.79 -1.22
N LYS A 55 -0.53 -10.48 -1.41
CA LYS A 55 -1.62 -9.95 -2.25
C LYS A 55 -1.16 -9.78 -3.69
N SER A 56 -2.12 -9.80 -4.62
CA SER A 56 -1.83 -9.48 -6.02
C SER A 56 -1.39 -8.01 -6.16
N PHE A 57 -0.67 -7.72 -7.25
CA PHE A 57 -0.26 -6.35 -7.58
C PHE A 57 -1.48 -5.42 -7.61
N GLY A 58 -2.56 -5.83 -8.29
CA GLY A 58 -3.79 -5.04 -8.40
C GLY A 58 -4.43 -4.73 -7.04
N GLN A 59 -4.49 -5.70 -6.12
CA GLN A 59 -5.02 -5.48 -4.77
C GLN A 59 -4.19 -4.45 -4.00
N ASN A 60 -2.86 -4.59 -3.99
CA ASN A 60 -1.99 -3.60 -3.36
C ASN A 60 -2.14 -2.23 -4.04
N ALA A 61 -2.19 -2.17 -5.37
CA ALA A 61 -2.30 -0.92 -6.12
C ALA A 61 -3.60 -0.17 -5.81
N VAL A 62 -4.71 -0.89 -5.71
CA VAL A 62 -6.00 -0.30 -5.32
C VAL A 62 -5.96 0.21 -3.88
N ILE A 63 -5.48 -0.60 -2.93
CA ILE A 63 -5.46 -0.20 -1.52
C ILE A 63 -4.57 1.03 -1.31
N PHE A 64 -3.33 1.00 -1.82
CA PHE A 64 -2.45 2.15 -1.74
C PHE A 64 -2.97 3.33 -2.57
N GLY A 65 -3.57 3.08 -3.73
CA GLY A 65 -4.18 4.13 -4.55
C GLY A 65 -5.25 4.89 -3.76
N LEU A 66 -6.11 4.19 -3.03
CA LEU A 66 -7.11 4.82 -2.17
C LEU A 66 -6.47 5.59 -1.00
N MET A 67 -5.46 5.03 -0.34
CA MET A 67 -4.73 5.73 0.73
C MET A 67 -4.08 7.02 0.24
N PHE A 68 -3.42 6.96 -0.92
CA PHE A 68 -2.78 8.12 -1.55
C PHE A 68 -3.80 9.10 -2.14
N ALA A 69 -4.99 8.64 -2.56
CA ALA A 69 -6.08 9.52 -2.97
C ALA A 69 -6.53 10.40 -1.80
N VAL A 70 -6.75 9.79 -0.63
CA VAL A 70 -7.12 10.52 0.60
C VAL A 70 -6.03 11.50 0.98
N LEU A 71 -4.77 11.06 0.96
CA LEU A 71 -3.63 11.93 1.24
C LEU A 71 -3.54 13.11 0.27
N GLY A 72 -3.69 12.85 -1.04
CA GLY A 72 -3.66 13.88 -2.08
C GLY A 72 -4.83 14.86 -1.98
N ALA A 73 -6.02 14.40 -1.60
CA ALA A 73 -7.17 15.25 -1.34
C ALA A 73 -6.89 16.20 -0.16
N VAL A 74 -6.35 15.68 0.95
CA VAL A 74 -5.99 16.48 2.13
C VAL A 74 -4.94 17.53 1.78
N LEU A 75 -3.87 17.13 1.09
CA LEU A 75 -2.81 18.06 0.66
C LEU A 75 -3.34 19.13 -0.29
N GLY A 76 -4.21 18.75 -1.25
CA GLY A 76 -4.79 19.70 -2.19
C GLY A 76 -5.80 20.67 -1.57
N MET A 77 -6.36 20.37 -0.39
CA MET A 77 -7.15 21.34 0.40
C MET A 77 -6.26 22.36 1.12
N MET A 78 -5.01 22.00 1.41
CA MET A 78 -4.03 22.87 2.08
C MET A 78 -3.15 23.65 1.11
N ALA A 79 -3.21 23.33 -0.19
CA ALA A 79 -2.42 24.01 -1.21
C ALA A 79 -2.90 25.47 -1.37
N PRO A 80 -2.00 26.47 -1.35
CA PRO A 80 -2.37 27.85 -1.63
C PRO A 80 -2.91 27.97 -3.07
N ALA A 81 -3.91 28.84 -3.25
CA ALA A 81 -4.56 29.10 -4.53
C ALA A 81 -3.62 29.77 -5.54
#